data_AF-A0A2V2PSG1-F1
#
_entry.id   AF-A0A2V2PSG1-F1
#
_cell.length_a   1.000
_cell.length_b   1.000
_cell.length_c   1.000
_cell.angle_alpha   90.00
_cell.angle_beta   90.00
_cell.angle_gamma   90.00
#
_symmetry.space_group_name_H-M   'P 1'
#
loop_
_entity.id
_entity.type
_entity.pdbx_description
1 polymer ?
#
loop_
_entity_poly.entity_id
_entity_poly.type
_entity_poly.pdbx_seq_one_letter_code
_entity_poly.pdbx_strand_id
1 'polypeptide(L)' 'MNGTGKGEGTGVLEGAVIAVAGAAGPAGRATLLRLAEAGATVVGCDANPERLAEAV' A
#
# COMPACT_ATOMS: atom_id res chain seq x y z
N MET A 1 12.29 13.03 -10.78
CA MET A 1 11.12 12.18 -11.04
C MET A 1 9.99 12.72 -10.16
N ASN A 2 9.18 13.64 -10.68
CA ASN A 2 8.13 14.30 -9.89
C ASN A 2 6.78 14.00 -10.54
N GLY A 3 5.98 13.14 -9.90
CA GLY A 3 4.65 12.79 -10.35
C GLY A 3 3.68 13.93 -10.04
N THR A 4 3.36 14.72 -11.07
CA THR A 4 2.23 15.66 -11.05
C THR A 4 1.04 15.01 -11.75
N GLY A 5 0.38 14.07 -11.08
CA GLY A 5 -0.90 13.52 -11.50
C GLY A 5 -2.02 14.26 -10.80
N LYS A 6 -2.50 15.37 -11.37
CA LYS A 6 -3.74 16.01 -10.93
C LYS A 6 -4.90 15.26 -11.58
N GLY A 7 -5.37 14.18 -10.96
CA GLY A 7 -6.52 13.40 -11.41
C GLY A 7 -7.78 13.83 -10.69
N GLU A 8 -8.65 14.59 -11.35
CA GLU A 8 -10.01 14.78 -10.87
C GLU A 8 -10.78 13.45 -11.06
N GLY A 9 -11.30 12.89 -9.97
CA GLY A 9 -12.28 11.79 -10.00
C GLY A 9 -11.80 10.36 -9.67
N THR A 10 -10.53 10.14 -9.34
CA THR A 10 -10.01 8.82 -8.90
C THR A 10 -9.01 9.00 -7.76
N GLY A 11 -8.74 7.97 -6.95
CA GLY A 11 -7.87 8.07 -5.77
C GLY A 11 -6.52 8.72 -6.10
N VAL A 12 -5.94 9.49 -5.18
CA VAL A 12 -4.69 10.26 -5.44
C VAL A 12 -3.49 9.38 -5.80
N LEU A 13 -3.58 8.06 -5.60
CA LEU A 13 -2.58 7.06 -5.95
C LEU A 13 -3.06 6.07 -7.03
N GLU A 14 -4.11 6.41 -7.78
CA GLU A 14 -4.61 5.55 -8.86
C GLU A 14 -3.49 5.16 -9.84
N GLY A 15 -3.38 3.85 -10.10
CA GLY A 15 -2.34 3.28 -10.96
C GLY A 15 -0.95 3.18 -10.33
N ALA A 16 -0.73 3.67 -9.10
CA ALA A 16 0.52 3.48 -8.40
C ALA A 16 0.67 2.03 -7.90
N VAL A 17 1.89 1.48 -8.00
CA VAL A 17 2.27 0.17 -7.43
C VAL A 17 3.29 0.39 -6.33
N ILE A 18 2.98 -0.04 -5.10
CA ILE A 18 3.78 0.27 -3.91
C ILE A 18 4.08 -1.00 -3.12
N ALA A 19 5.36 -1.28 -2.90
CA ALA A 19 5.82 -2.35 -2.00
C ALA A 19 6.01 -1.82 -0.58
N VAL A 20 5.48 -2.51 0.43
CA VAL A 20 5.56 -2.13 1.84
C VAL A 20 6.30 -3.20 2.64
N ALA A 21 7.50 -2.88 3.12
CA ALA A 21 8.25 -3.75 4.02
C ALA A 21 7.74 -3.66 5.47
N GLY A 22 7.80 -4.76 6.21
CA GLY A 22 7.26 -4.83 7.58
C GLY A 22 5.73 -4.79 7.60
N ALA A 23 5.09 -5.24 6.52
CA ALA A 23 3.65 -5.16 6.32
C ALA A 23 2.84 -5.93 7.38
N ALA A 24 3.42 -6.94 8.03
CA ALA A 24 2.73 -7.68 9.08
C ALA A 24 2.71 -6.94 10.43
N GLY A 25 3.51 -5.89 10.59
CA GLY A 25 3.50 -5.03 11.78
C GLY A 25 2.30 -4.09 11.83
N PRO A 26 1.96 -3.53 13.01
CA PRO A 26 0.78 -2.67 13.17
C PRO A 26 0.80 -1.43 12.27
N ALA A 27 1.98 -0.80 12.12
CA ALA A 27 2.14 0.33 11.22
C ALA A 27 2.03 -0.09 9.74
N GLY A 28 2.69 -1.19 9.35
CA GLY A 28 2.66 -1.71 7.98
C GLY A 28 1.24 -2.03 7.52
N ARG A 29 0.44 -2.69 8.38
CA ARG A 29 -0.98 -2.96 8.13
C ARG A 29 -1.78 -1.67 7.92
N ALA A 30 -1.60 -0.69 8.80
CA ALA A 30 -2.29 0.60 8.71
C ALA A 30 -1.88 1.40 7.45
N THR A 31 -0.64 1.23 6.99
CA THR A 31 -0.12 1.83 5.76
C THR A 31 -0.73 1.16 4.52
N LEU A 32 -0.77 -0.18 4.47
CA LEU A 32 -1.38 -0.91 3.34
C LEU A 32 -2.83 -0.47 3.12
N LEU A 33 -3.62 -0.41 4.20
CA LEU A 33 -5.01 0.03 4.14
C LEU A 33 -5.15 1.44 3.56
N ARG A 34 -4.39 2.41 4.09
CA ARG A 34 -4.47 3.80 3.63
C ARG A 34 -4.03 3.99 2.18
N LEU A 35 -3.00 3.27 1.75
CA LEU A 35 -2.52 3.34 0.37
C LEU A 35 -3.54 2.72 -0.60
N ALA A 36 -4.14 1.59 -0.23
CA ALA A 36 -5.20 0.96 -1.01
C ALA A 36 -6.46 1.84 -1.08
N GLU A 37 -6.88 2.44 0.03
CA GLU A 37 -7.99 3.42 0.07
C GLU A 37 -7.74 4.63 -0.83
N ALA A 38 -6.47 5.03 -0.99
CA ALA A 38 -6.05 6.09 -1.89
C ALA A 38 -5.95 5.65 -3.37
N GLY A 39 -6.28 4.40 -3.70
CA GLY A 39 -6.30 3.85 -5.07
C GLY A 39 -5.02 3.15 -5.52
N ALA A 40 -4.05 2.93 -4.62
CA ALA A 40 -2.83 2.22 -4.97
C ALA A 40 -3.03 0.71 -5.05
N THR A 41 -2.32 0.05 -5.97
CA THR A 41 -2.05 -1.38 -5.88
C THR A 41 -0.89 -1.60 -4.92
N VAL A 42 -1.12 -2.34 -3.83
CA VAL A 42 -0.11 -2.55 -2.79
C VAL A 42 0.40 -3.99 -2.76
N VAL A 43 1.69 -4.15 -2.46
CA VAL A 43 2.35 -5.44 -2.25
C VAL A 43 2.95 -5.45 -0.84
N GLY A 44 2.44 -6.31 0.03
CA GLY A 44 2.95 -6.49 1.38
C GLY A 44 4.18 -7.41 1.42
N CYS A 45 5.20 -7.00 2.15
CA CYS A 45 6.43 -7.78 2.36
C CYS A 45 6.72 -7.87 3.87
N ASP A 46 6.98 -9.08 4.36
CA ASP A 46 7.44 -9.29 5.74
C ASP A 46 8.38 -10.51 5.80
N ALA A 47 9.18 -10.57 6.86
CA ALA A 47 10.07 -11.70 7.11
C ALA A 47 9.31 -12.94 7.64
N ASN A 48 8.12 -12.74 8.22
CA ASN A 48 7.27 -13.82 8.69
C ASN A 48 6.06 -14.00 7.75
N PRO A 49 5.99 -15.10 6.98
CA PRO A 49 4.92 -15.32 6.01
C PRO A 49 3.57 -15.57 6.66
N GLU A 50 3.50 -16.21 7.83
CA GLU A 50 2.23 -16.47 8.52
C GLU A 50 1.59 -15.17 9.00
N ARG A 51 2.35 -14.29 9.65
CA ARG A 51 1.89 -12.98 10.13
C ARG A 51 1.53 -12.03 8.99
N LEU A 52 2.18 -12.18 7.83
CA LEU A 52 1.84 -11.44 6.63
C LEU A 52 0.52 -11.93 6.03
N ALA A 53 0.28 -13.24 5.99
CA ALA A 53 -0.99 -13.80 5.49
C ALA A 53 -2.21 -13.34 6.32
N GLU A 54 -2.03 -13.09 7.62
CA GLU A 54 -3.08 -12.47 8.46
C GLU A 54 -3.31 -10.98 8.17
N ALA A 55 -2.38 -10.33 7.47
CA ALA A 55 -2.31 -8.88 7.31
C ALA A 55 -2.81 -8.36 5.95
N VAL A 56 -2.93 -9.23 4.94
CA VAL A 56 -3.21 -8.89 3.53
C VAL A 56 -4.47 -9.57 2.99
#